data_AF-A0A7C5Q406-F1
#
_entry.id   AF-A0A7C5Q406-F1
#
_cell.length_a   1.000
_cell.length_b   1.000
_cell.length_c   1.000
_cell.angle_alpha   90.00
_cell.angle_beta   90.00
_cell.angle_gamma   90.00
#
_symmetry.space_group_name_H-M   'P 1'
#
loop_
_entity.id
_entity.type
_entity.pdbx_description
1 polymer ?
#
loop_
_entity_poly.entity_id
_entity_poly.type
_entity_poly.pdbx_seq_one_letter_code
_entity_poly.pdbx_strand_id
1 'polypeptide(L)'
;MSDPSPQRYRFFDQHPEIADFRADIIEGLSAAEPYISPKYFYDETGSLLFEDICNSEEYYPTRTEVGIIRDNIDDIADILGKDCLLIEPGSGDSYKVRL
;
A
#
# COMPACT_ATOMS: atom_id res chain seq x y z
N MET A 1 13.70 -15.87 33.12
CA MET A 1 12.23 -15.96 33.07
C MET A 1 11.78 -15.01 31.97
N SER A 2 11.62 -15.53 30.76
CA SER A 2 11.11 -14.80 29.60
C SER A 2 9.61 -15.07 29.52
N ASP A 3 8.80 -14.05 29.77
CA ASP A 3 7.36 -14.08 29.57
C ASP A 3 7.09 -14.21 28.05
N PRO A 4 6.48 -15.29 27.56
CA PRO A 4 6.07 -15.37 26.16
C PRO A 4 4.78 -14.57 26.04
N SER A 5 4.89 -13.32 25.60
CA SER A 5 3.70 -12.53 25.27
C SER A 5 2.79 -13.34 24.32
N PRO A 6 1.49 -13.47 24.63
CA PRO A 6 0.58 -14.22 23.78
C PRO A 6 0.51 -13.55 22.41
N GLN A 7 0.49 -14.35 21.33
CA GLN A 7 0.29 -13.86 19.96
C GLN A 7 -0.97 -12.98 19.93
N ARG A 8 -0.77 -11.65 19.85
CA ARG A 8 -1.84 -10.64 19.91
C ARG A 8 -2.67 -10.54 18.63
N TYR A 9 -2.29 -11.28 17.59
CA TYR A 9 -2.94 -11.26 16.29
C TYR A 9 -3.00 -12.67 15.71
N ARG A 10 -4.04 -12.92 14.91
CA ARG A 10 -4.19 -14.16 14.15
C ARG A 10 -4.31 -13.78 12.67
N PHE A 11 -3.33 -14.19 11.89
CA PHE A 11 -3.38 -14.03 10.43
C PHE A 11 -4.26 -15.13 9.84
N PHE A 12 -5.27 -14.73 9.07
CA PHE A 12 -6.12 -15.64 8.33
C PHE A 12 -5.83 -15.46 6.84
N ASP A 13 -5.01 -16.36 6.29
CA ASP A 13 -4.81 -16.42 4.85
C ASP A 13 -6.02 -17.12 4.21
N GLN A 14 -6.85 -16.35 3.49
CA GLN A 14 -8.00 -16.88 2.78
C GLN A 14 -7.63 -17.61 1.48
N HIS A 15 -6.33 -17.73 1.17
CA HIS A 15 -5.82 -18.34 -0.06
C HIS A 15 -6.55 -17.78 -1.29
N PRO A 16 -6.54 -16.45 -1.50
CA PRO A 16 -7.12 -15.88 -2.70
C PRO A 16 -6.46 -16.50 -3.93
N GLU A 17 -7.21 -16.62 -5.04
CA GLU A 17 -6.61 -17.09 -6.28
C GLU A 17 -5.41 -16.21 -6.64
N ILE A 18 -4.28 -16.87 -6.89
CA ILE A 18 -3.06 -16.20 -7.34
C ILE A 18 -3.38 -15.58 -8.70
N ALA A 19 -3.12 -14.28 -8.86
CA ALA A 19 -3.38 -13.58 -10.10
C ALA A 19 -2.70 -14.29 -11.28
N ASP A 20 -3.47 -14.65 -12.30
CA ASP A 20 -2.96 -15.19 -13.56
C ASP A 20 -2.85 -14.05 -14.58
N PHE A 21 -1.66 -13.48 -14.69
CA PHE A 21 -1.37 -12.40 -15.63
C PHE A 21 -1.79 -12.74 -17.06
N ARG A 22 -1.56 -13.98 -17.52
CA ARG A 22 -1.86 -14.36 -18.89
C ARG A 22 -3.37 -14.44 -19.10
N ALA A 23 -4.11 -15.04 -18.18
CA ALA A 23 -5.56 -15.11 -18.26
C ALA A 23 -6.18 -13.71 -18.24
N ASP A 24 -5.77 -12.86 -17.29
CA ASP A 24 -6.28 -11.49 -17.14
C ASP A 24 -6.04 -10.65 -18.40
N ILE A 25 -4.86 -10.78 -19.03
CA ILE A 25 -4.53 -10.04 -20.27
C ILE A 25 -5.34 -10.57 -21.45
N ILE A 26 -5.50 -11.88 -21.59
CA ILE A 26 -6.31 -12.47 -22.67
C ILE A 26 -7.77 -12.01 -22.51
N GLU A 27 -8.32 -12.08 -21.30
CA GLU A 27 -9.69 -11.63 -21.01
C GLU A 27 -9.87 -10.14 -21.34
N GLY A 28 -9.00 -9.28 -20.78
CA GLY A 28 -9.10 -7.84 -20.94
C GLY A 28 -8.93 -7.35 -22.38
N LEU A 29 -8.01 -7.96 -23.14
CA LEU A 29 -7.80 -7.61 -24.55
C LEU A 29 -8.83 -8.23 -25.50
N SER A 30 -9.57 -9.25 -25.06
CA SER A 30 -10.64 -9.89 -25.85
C SER A 30 -12.02 -9.27 -25.59
N ALA A 31 -12.14 -8.34 -24.63
CA ALA A 31 -13.39 -7.66 -24.32
C ALA A 31 -13.85 -6.74 -25.48
N ALA A 32 -15.16 -6.45 -25.54
CA ALA A 32 -15.73 -5.55 -26.52
C ALA A 32 -15.13 -4.12 -26.43
N GLU A 33 -14.77 -3.70 -25.22
CA GLU A 33 -13.96 -2.52 -24.94
C GLU A 33 -12.68 -2.99 -24.21
N PRO A 34 -11.51 -3.01 -24.88
CA PRO A 34 -10.29 -3.56 -24.31
C PRO A 34 -9.82 -2.83 -23.06
N TYR A 35 -9.37 -3.58 -22.05
CA TYR A 35 -8.84 -3.02 -20.80
C TYR A 35 -7.67 -3.85 -20.25
N ILE A 36 -6.92 -3.26 -19.32
CA ILE A 36 -5.90 -3.93 -18.51
C ILE A 36 -6.10 -3.50 -17.06
N SER A 37 -6.00 -4.46 -16.12
CA SER A 37 -6.08 -4.15 -14.69
C SER A 37 -4.91 -3.24 -14.26
N PRO A 38 -5.15 -2.14 -13.52
CA PRO A 38 -4.10 -1.22 -13.11
C PRO A 38 -3.09 -1.83 -12.15
N LYS A 39 -3.38 -2.99 -11.53
CA LYS A 39 -2.41 -3.72 -10.70
C LYS A 39 -1.14 -4.10 -11.47
N TYR A 40 -1.23 -4.19 -12.80
CA TYR A 40 -0.11 -4.48 -13.68
C TYR A 40 0.72 -3.25 -14.08
N PHE A 41 0.36 -2.05 -13.62
CA PHE A 41 1.19 -0.86 -13.78
C PHE A 41 2.39 -0.85 -12.83
N TYR A 42 2.41 -1.67 -11.79
CA TYR A 42 3.40 -1.61 -10.70
C TYR A 42 4.44 -2.72 -10.79
N ASP A 43 5.03 -2.93 -11.97
CA ASP A 43 6.31 -3.63 -12.04
C ASP A 43 7.44 -2.73 -11.50
N GLU A 44 8.70 -3.17 -11.57
CA GLU A 44 9.83 -2.38 -11.08
C GLU A 44 9.87 -0.98 -11.73
N THR A 45 9.68 -0.91 -13.05
CA THR A 45 9.76 0.36 -13.79
C THR A 45 8.56 1.25 -13.49
N GLY A 46 7.36 0.68 -13.52
CA GLY A 46 6.13 1.41 -13.26
C GLY A 46 6.01 1.88 -11.81
N SER A 47 6.62 1.17 -10.86
CA SER A 47 6.73 1.64 -9.48
C SER A 47 7.61 2.89 -9.38
N LEU A 48 8.77 2.92 -10.04
CA LEU A 48 9.64 4.10 -10.10
C LEU A 48 8.93 5.29 -10.78
N LEU A 49 8.20 5.02 -11.87
CA LEU A 49 7.39 6.05 -12.52
C LEU A 49 6.31 6.61 -11.59
N PHE A 50 5.70 5.77 -10.76
CA PHE A 50 4.71 6.22 -9.77
C PHE A 50 5.35 7.07 -8.65
N GLU A 51 6.58 6.75 -8.23
CA GLU A 51 7.34 7.60 -7.31
C GLU A 51 7.62 8.97 -7.93
N ASP A 52 8.02 9.03 -9.20
CA ASP A 52 8.20 10.30 -9.91
C ASP A 52 6.89 11.09 -10.02
N ILE A 53 5.76 10.41 -10.33
CA ILE A 53 4.43 11.03 -10.33
C ILE A 53 4.13 11.64 -8.96
N CYS A 54 4.36 10.92 -7.86
CA CYS A 54 4.14 11.39 -6.50
C CYS A 54 4.92 12.67 -6.15
N ASN A 55 6.04 12.93 -6.83
CA ASN A 55 6.88 14.10 -6.63
C ASN A 55 6.57 15.26 -7.58
N SER A 56 5.71 15.06 -8.59
CA SER A 56 5.31 16.12 -9.53
C SER A 56 4.51 17.24 -8.84
N GLU A 57 4.55 18.44 -9.41
CA GLU A 57 3.83 19.60 -8.86
C GLU A 57 2.31 19.40 -8.96
N GLU A 58 1.86 18.81 -10.08
CA GLU A 58 0.46 18.57 -10.44
C GLU A 58 -0.17 17.46 -9.61
N TYR A 59 0.59 16.42 -9.25
CA TYR A 59 0.09 15.31 -8.44
C TYR A 59 0.20 15.62 -6.93
N TYR A 60 -0.67 16.52 -6.48
CA TYR A 60 -0.74 16.91 -5.07
C TYR A 60 -1.07 15.80 -4.04
N PRO A 61 -1.75 14.67 -4.35
CA PRO A 61 -2.25 13.74 -3.33
C PRO A 61 -1.21 13.30 -2.30
N THR A 62 -0.04 12.85 -2.75
CA THR A 62 1.02 12.35 -1.86
C THR A 62 1.52 13.46 -0.93
N ARG A 63 1.76 14.67 -1.46
CA ARG A 63 2.20 15.83 -0.68
C ARG A 63 1.15 16.27 0.35
N THR A 64 -0.12 16.24 -0.02
CA THR A 64 -1.22 16.60 0.88
C THR A 64 -1.39 15.60 2.01
N GLU A 65 -1.34 14.29 1.71
CA GLU A 65 -1.42 13.25 2.74
C GLU A 65 -0.24 13.35 3.72
N VAL A 66 0.98 13.52 3.21
CA VAL A 66 2.18 13.74 4.06
C VAL A 66 2.02 14.98 4.94
N GLY A 67 1.45 16.07 4.41
CA GLY A 67 1.16 17.28 5.18
C GLY A 67 0.19 17.01 6.33
N ILE A 68 -0.93 16.34 6.05
CA ILE A 68 -1.93 15.98 7.07
C ILE A 68 -1.31 15.09 8.14
N ILE A 69 -0.52 14.07 7.76
CA ILE A 69 0.12 13.18 8.73
C ILE A 69 1.06 13.99 9.63
N ARG A 70 1.93 14.81 9.05
CA ARG A 70 2.89 15.63 9.83
C ARG A 70 2.20 16.58 10.79
N ASP A 71 1.13 17.23 10.35
CA ASP A 71 0.40 18.20 11.16
C ASP A 71 -0.35 17.56 12.34
N ASN A 72 -0.56 16.23 12.31
CA ASN A 72 -1.36 15.50 13.32
C ASN A 72 -0.59 14.32 13.95
N ILE A 73 0.73 14.18 13.72
CA ILE A 73 1.47 12.96 14.08
C ILE A 73 1.49 12.71 15.58
N ASP A 74 1.58 13.77 16.39
CA ASP A 74 1.58 13.66 17.85
C ASP A 74 0.24 13.13 18.37
N ASP A 75 -0.88 13.68 17.88
CA ASP A 75 -2.23 13.22 18.23
C ASP A 75 -2.46 11.76 17.79
N ILE A 76 -1.99 11.40 16.60
CA ILE A 76 -2.05 10.02 16.10
C ILE A 76 -1.23 9.10 17.01
N ALA A 77 -0.01 9.47 17.36
CA ALA A 77 0.88 8.69 18.22
C ALA A 77 0.29 8.48 19.62
N ASP A 78 -0.33 9.53 20.19
CA ASP A 78 -0.99 9.47 21.50
C ASP A 78 -2.18 8.50 21.50
N ILE A 79 -2.95 8.44 20.40
CA ILE A 79 -4.07 7.50 20.23
C ILE A 79 -3.57 6.06 20.03
N LEU A 80 -2.54 5.87 19.19
CA LEU A 80 -1.98 4.54 18.90
C LEU A 80 -1.32 3.93 20.13
N GLY A 81 -0.67 4.76 20.95
CA GLY A 81 0.10 4.33 22.10
C GLY A 81 1.40 3.59 21.74
N LYS A 82 2.18 3.27 22.77
CA LYS A 82 3.45 2.55 22.62
C LYS A 82 3.22 1.08 22.29
N ASP A 83 4.19 0.49 21.58
CA ASP A 83 4.21 -0.93 21.19
C ASP A 83 2.96 -1.37 20.40
N CYS A 84 2.40 -0.46 19.61
CA CYS A 84 1.28 -0.75 18.73
C CYS A 84 1.69 -1.64 17.54
N LEU A 85 0.75 -2.44 17.04
CA LEU A 85 0.91 -3.18 15.80
C LEU A 85 0.34 -2.32 14.66
N LEU A 86 1.21 -1.83 13.78
CA LEU A 86 0.82 -1.09 12.59
C LEU A 86 0.73 -2.02 11.38
N ILE A 87 -0.38 -1.95 10.64
CA ILE A 87 -0.62 -2.74 9.44
C ILE A 87 -0.90 -1.78 8.28
N GLU A 88 -0.03 -1.78 7.26
CA GLU A 88 -0.14 -0.94 6.07
C GLU A 88 -0.44 -1.80 4.83
N PRO A 89 -1.70 -1.86 4.36
CA PRO A 89 -2.03 -2.58 3.13
C PRO A 89 -1.52 -1.81 1.91
N GLY A 90 -0.66 -2.43 1.10
CA GLY A 90 -0.11 -1.81 -0.11
C GLY A 90 0.94 -0.74 0.21
N SER A 91 1.98 -1.12 0.95
CA SER A 91 2.89 -0.18 1.61
C SER A 91 3.79 0.64 0.70
N GLY A 92 3.91 0.30 -0.59
CA GLY A 92 4.82 0.98 -1.50
C GLY A 92 6.24 1.10 -0.92
N ASP A 93 6.78 2.32 -0.89
CA ASP A 93 8.09 2.67 -0.31
C ASP A 93 8.09 2.80 1.24
N SER A 94 6.92 2.66 1.87
CA SER A 94 6.67 2.85 3.31
C SER A 94 7.17 4.18 3.86
N TYR A 95 7.30 5.22 3.03
CA TYR A 95 7.81 6.52 3.46
C TYR A 95 6.94 7.14 4.55
N LYS A 96 5.62 7.07 4.37
CA LYS A 96 4.63 7.67 5.29
C LYS A 96 4.64 7.05 6.69
N VAL A 97 4.97 5.76 6.80
CA VAL A 97 5.08 5.05 8.09
C VAL A 97 6.29 5.51 8.92
N ARG A 98 7.28 6.15 8.29
CA ARG A 98 8.49 6.63 8.96
C ARG A 98 8.41 8.09 9.41
N LEU A 99 7.31 8.77 9.12
CA LEU A 99 7.03 10.14 9.57
C LEU A 99 6.67 10.14 11.06
#